data_AF-A0A3D0HAE6-F1
#
_entry.id   AF-A0A3D0HAE6-F1
#
_cell.length_a   1.000
_cell.length_b   1.000
_cell.length_c   1.000
_cell.angle_alpha   90.00
_cell.angle_beta   90.00
_cell.angle_gamma   90.00
#
_symmetry.space_group_name_H-M   'P 1'
#
loop_
_entity.id
_entity.type
_entity.pdbx_description
1 polymer ?
#
loop_
_entity_poly.entity_id
_entity_poly.type
_entity_poly.pdbx_seq_one_letter_code
_entity_poly.pdbx_strand_id
1 'polypeptide(L)'
;MIVIFNPPSRIVMSKLLPIIAAAAVALTGNLASAQFVSANTTSVTTVKKVLQTGRDDQLVVLEGRITEQFGRKKYFFADKTGTIVAEIDDQVFAGRKVTPQNRLRVQAEVDKDRGQDAEIDVLHFDILK
;
A
#
# COMPACT_ATOMS: atom_id res chain seq x y z
N MET A 1 10.06 -50.30 5.61
CA MET A 1 10.22 -48.88 5.24
C MET A 1 10.45 -48.82 3.75
N ILE A 2 9.40 -48.52 2.96
CA ILE A 2 9.53 -48.33 1.52
C ILE A 2 8.87 -46.99 1.19
N VAL A 3 9.70 -46.12 0.64
CA VAL A 3 9.46 -44.70 0.40
C VAL A 3 8.65 -44.58 -0.90
N ILE A 4 7.45 -44.02 -0.84
CA ILE A 4 6.66 -43.73 -2.04
C ILE A 4 7.15 -42.40 -2.61
N PHE A 5 7.93 -42.49 -3.69
CA PHE A 5 8.32 -41.36 -4.52
C PHE A 5 7.15 -41.02 -5.47
N ASN A 6 6.65 -39.78 -5.39
CA ASN A 6 5.66 -39.23 -6.30
C ASN A 6 6.38 -38.47 -7.43
N PRO A 7 6.31 -38.90 -8.71
CA PRO A 7 6.92 -38.15 -9.81
C PRO A 7 6.02 -36.99 -10.26
N PRO A 8 6.60 -35.82 -10.63
CA PRO A 8 5.82 -34.65 -11.02
C PRO A 8 5.09 -34.83 -12.36
N SER A 9 3.88 -34.28 -12.40
CA SER A 9 2.94 -34.23 -13.52
C SER A 9 3.57 -33.78 -14.83
N ARG A 10 3.50 -34.64 -15.85
CA ARG A 10 3.88 -34.32 -17.24
C ARG A 10 2.75 -33.51 -17.87
N ILE A 11 2.86 -32.19 -17.90
CA ILE A 11 2.03 -31.37 -18.78
C ILE A 11 2.54 -31.55 -20.21
N VAL A 12 1.72 -32.18 -21.04
CA VAL A 12 2.00 -32.42 -22.46
C VAL A 12 1.76 -31.10 -23.20
N MET A 13 2.84 -30.42 -23.58
CA MET A 13 2.78 -29.19 -24.38
C MET A 13 2.41 -29.55 -25.83
N SER A 14 1.21 -29.19 -26.27
CA SER A 14 0.77 -29.27 -27.66
C SER A 14 1.56 -28.28 -28.52
N LYS A 15 2.51 -28.79 -29.29
CA LYS A 15 3.27 -28.04 -30.28
C LYS A 15 2.37 -27.67 -31.46
N LEU A 16 1.94 -26.41 -31.52
CA LEU A 16 1.40 -25.82 -32.75
C LEU A 16 2.58 -25.31 -33.59
N LEU A 17 2.68 -25.81 -34.83
CA LEU A 17 3.67 -25.38 -35.82
C LEU A 17 3.40 -23.94 -36.29
N PRO A 18 4.44 -23.13 -36.56
CA PRO A 18 4.27 -21.75 -37.01
C PRO A 18 3.96 -21.69 -38.50
N ILE A 19 2.96 -20.88 -38.89
CA ILE A 19 2.83 -20.41 -40.27
C ILE A 19 3.43 -19.00 -40.33
N ILE A 20 4.45 -18.87 -41.17
CA ILE A 20 5.21 -17.64 -41.42
C ILE A 20 4.36 -16.70 -42.26
N ALA A 21 4.19 -15.45 -41.81
CA ALA A 21 3.92 -14.32 -42.68
C ALA A 21 4.82 -13.17 -42.27
N ALA A 22 5.94 -13.03 -42.98
CA ALA A 22 6.81 -11.87 -42.87
C ALA A 22 6.13 -10.68 -43.57
N ALA A 23 5.62 -9.73 -42.80
CA ALA A 23 5.32 -8.38 -43.26
C ALA A 23 6.22 -7.42 -42.48
N ALA A 24 7.35 -7.05 -43.09
CA ALA A 24 8.20 -5.99 -42.59
C ALA A 24 7.47 -4.65 -42.80
N VAL A 25 6.89 -4.11 -41.74
CA VAL A 25 6.46 -2.71 -41.70
C VAL A 25 7.35 -2.00 -40.70
N ALA A 26 8.40 -1.37 -41.20
CA ALA A 26 9.20 -0.44 -40.42
C ALA A 26 8.37 0.83 -40.20
N LEU A 27 7.73 0.92 -39.04
CA LEU A 27 7.19 2.16 -38.51
C LEU A 27 7.91 2.42 -37.18
N THR A 28 8.87 3.33 -37.24
CA THR A 28 9.44 4.01 -36.07
C THR A 28 8.33 4.81 -35.40
N GLY A 29 7.59 4.15 -34.51
CA GLY A 29 6.61 4.77 -33.62
C GLY A 29 7.08 4.58 -32.19
N ASN A 30 7.21 5.70 -31.46
CA ASN A 30 7.47 5.71 -30.03
C ASN A 30 6.69 4.60 -29.32
N LEU A 31 7.41 3.69 -28.65
CA LEU A 31 6.83 2.82 -27.65
C LEU A 31 6.41 3.71 -26.47
N ALA A 32 5.26 4.35 -26.58
CA ALA A 32 4.51 4.81 -25.42
C ALA A 32 3.96 3.55 -24.76
N SER A 33 4.79 2.89 -23.95
CA SER A 33 4.36 1.87 -22.99
C SER A 33 3.55 2.57 -21.89
N ALA A 34 2.28 2.89 -22.20
CA ALA A 34 1.27 3.18 -21.20
C ALA A 34 0.78 1.84 -20.62
N GLN A 35 1.66 1.15 -19.89
CA GLN A 35 1.28 -0.04 -19.12
C GLN A 35 0.62 0.41 -17.82
N PHE A 36 -0.71 0.51 -17.85
CA PHE A 36 -1.61 0.64 -16.71
C PHE A 36 -1.37 1.85 -15.78
N VAL A 37 -2.12 2.93 -16.00
CA VAL A 37 -2.28 4.03 -15.03
C VAL A 37 -3.58 3.81 -14.29
N SER A 38 -3.55 3.18 -13.11
CA SER A 38 -4.66 3.30 -12.17
C SER A 38 -4.58 4.68 -11.53
N ALA A 39 -5.44 5.61 -11.97
CA ALA A 39 -5.55 6.95 -11.39
C ALA A 39 -6.21 6.92 -10.00
N ASN A 40 -5.88 5.93 -9.16
CA ASN A 40 -6.33 5.90 -7.78
C ASN A 40 -5.36 6.73 -6.91
N THR A 41 -5.23 8.02 -7.26
CA THR A 41 -4.58 8.98 -6.36
C THR A 41 -5.57 9.31 -5.26
N THR A 42 -5.61 8.49 -4.20
CA THR A 42 -6.38 8.81 -2.99
C THR A 42 -5.93 10.19 -2.51
N SER A 43 -6.83 11.17 -2.61
CA SER A 43 -6.58 12.53 -2.18
C SER A 43 -6.32 12.58 -0.68
N VAL A 44 -5.46 13.51 -0.25
CA VAL A 44 -5.20 13.74 1.17
C VAL A 44 -6.51 14.15 1.87
N THR A 45 -6.87 13.44 2.92
CA THR A 45 -7.99 13.77 3.83
C THR A 45 -7.46 14.28 5.16
N THR A 46 -8.34 14.58 6.12
CA THR A 46 -7.97 15.05 7.46
C THR A 46 -8.28 14.01 8.53
N VAL A 47 -7.53 14.05 9.62
CA VAL A 47 -7.75 13.18 10.79
C VAL A 47 -9.18 13.33 11.31
N LYS A 48 -9.67 14.57 11.44
CA LYS A 48 -11.05 14.82 11.87
C LYS A 48 -12.09 14.15 10.97
N LYS A 49 -11.88 14.15 9.65
CA LYS A 49 -12.82 13.53 8.71
C LYS A 49 -12.81 12.01 8.84
N VAL A 50 -11.64 11.41 9.07
CA VAL A 50 -11.52 9.96 9.34
C VAL A 50 -12.26 9.61 10.63
N LEU A 51 -12.04 10.35 11.72
CA LEU A 51 -12.73 10.10 12.99
C LEU A 51 -14.26 10.21 12.89
N GLN A 52 -14.77 11.12 12.06
CA GLN A 52 -16.22 11.38 11.93
C GLN A 52 -16.94 10.47 10.93
N THR A 53 -16.27 10.10 9.84
CA THR A 53 -16.92 9.47 8.67
C THR A 53 -16.15 8.28 8.09
N GLY A 54 -14.99 7.96 8.68
CA GLY A 54 -14.19 6.81 8.30
C GLY A 54 -15.00 5.52 8.44
N ARG A 55 -14.87 4.66 7.44
CA ARG A 55 -15.43 3.32 7.45
C ARG A 55 -14.31 2.32 7.68
N ASP A 56 -14.67 1.20 8.26
CA ASP A 56 -13.81 0.03 8.35
C ASP A 56 -13.29 -0.36 6.95
N ASP A 57 -12.04 -0.83 6.87
CA ASP A 57 -11.28 -1.18 5.66
C ASP A 57 -11.11 -0.03 4.64
N GLN A 58 -11.38 1.22 5.02
CA GLN A 58 -11.28 2.35 4.10
C GLN A 58 -9.82 2.79 3.93
N LEU A 59 -9.30 2.74 2.70
CA LEU A 59 -8.00 3.34 2.37
C LEU A 59 -8.04 4.87 2.40
N VAL A 60 -7.10 5.47 3.12
CA VAL A 60 -6.94 6.91 3.28
C VAL A 60 -5.50 7.35 3.10
N VAL A 61 -5.34 8.64 2.77
CA VAL A 61 -4.05 9.33 2.77
C VAL A 61 -4.14 10.50 3.73
N LEU A 62 -3.23 10.57 4.69
CA LEU A 62 -3.17 11.64 5.68
C LEU A 62 -1.79 12.31 5.67
N GLU A 63 -1.75 13.60 6.00
CA GLU A 63 -0.49 14.32 6.22
C GLU A 63 -0.44 14.91 7.62
N GLY A 64 0.64 14.65 8.34
CA GLY A 64 0.73 14.96 9.76
C GLY A 64 2.09 14.62 10.34
N ARG A 65 2.14 14.36 11.65
CA ARG A 65 3.35 13.98 12.38
C ARG A 65 3.03 12.93 13.42
N ILE A 66 3.99 12.05 13.70
CA ILE A 66 3.96 11.20 14.89
C ILE A 66 4.40 12.06 16.07
N THR A 67 3.56 12.20 17.10
CA THR A 67 3.86 13.03 18.26
C THR A 67 4.42 12.23 19.43
N GLU A 68 3.99 10.97 19.58
CA GLU A 68 4.35 10.12 20.71
C GLU A 68 4.12 8.64 20.37
N GLN A 69 4.90 7.76 21.00
CA GLN A 69 4.70 6.31 21.00
C GLN A 69 4.23 5.89 22.39
N PHE A 70 3.09 5.18 22.47
CA PHE A 70 2.53 4.74 23.76
C PHE A 70 2.32 3.21 23.83
N GLY A 71 2.57 2.50 22.73
CA GLY A 71 2.60 1.04 22.68
C GLY A 71 3.69 0.53 21.74
N ARG A 72 3.88 -0.79 21.66
CA ARG A 72 4.93 -1.38 20.83
C ARG A 72 4.85 -0.95 19.36
N LYS A 73 3.62 -0.87 18.82
CA LYS A 73 3.34 -0.43 17.45
C LYS A 73 2.36 0.75 17.39
N LYS A 74 1.93 1.27 18.54
CA LYS A 74 0.88 2.29 18.63
C LYS A 74 1.47 3.67 18.86
N TYR A 75 1.09 4.60 18.01
CA TYR A 75 1.58 5.97 17.96
C TYR A 75 0.43 6.96 17.89
N PHE A 76 0.62 8.16 18.43
CA PHE A 76 -0.26 9.28 18.15
C PHE A 76 0.17 9.96 16.85
N PHE A 77 -0.72 9.99 15.87
CA PHE A 77 -0.56 10.73 14.62
C PHE A 77 -1.49 11.95 14.63
N ALA A 78 -0.91 13.13 14.41
CA ALA A 78 -1.64 14.39 14.48
C ALA A 78 -1.51 15.21 13.19
N ASP A 79 -2.62 15.82 12.79
CA ASP A 79 -2.67 16.90 11.80
C ASP A 79 -3.23 18.18 12.44
N LYS A 80 -3.55 19.20 11.65
CA LYS A 80 -4.12 20.47 12.17
C LYS A 80 -5.55 20.33 12.72
N THR A 81 -6.22 19.22 12.43
CA THR A 81 -7.64 18.99 12.69
C THR A 81 -7.90 18.04 13.84
N GLY A 82 -6.92 17.22 14.22
CA GLY A 82 -7.02 16.33 15.37
C GLY A 82 -5.86 15.33 15.46
N THR A 83 -6.04 14.37 16.36
CA THR A 83 -5.10 13.27 16.64
C THR A 83 -5.84 11.94 16.50
N ILE A 84 -5.18 10.94 15.92
CA ILE A 84 -5.67 9.57 15.77
C ILE A 84 -4.57 8.58 16.19
N VAL A 85 -4.97 7.41 16.65
CA VAL A 85 -4.03 6.31 16.91
C VAL A 85 -3.64 5.71 15.57
N ALA A 86 -2.33 5.60 15.35
CA ALA A 86 -1.75 4.92 14.20
C ALA A 86 -1.01 3.67 14.68
N GLU A 87 -1.38 2.51 14.14
CA GLU A 87 -0.58 1.30 14.22
C GLU A 87 0.45 1.30 13.08
N ILE A 88 1.72 1.17 13.43
CA ILE A 88 2.82 1.16 12.48
C ILE A 88 3.75 -0.01 12.81
N ASP A 89 3.79 -0.98 11.91
CA ASP A 89 4.72 -2.10 12.01
C ASP A 89 6.18 -1.68 11.83
N ASP A 90 7.08 -2.35 12.55
CA ASP A 90 8.54 -2.14 12.46
C ASP A 90 9.04 -2.21 11.01
N GLN A 91 8.40 -3.03 10.18
CA GLN A 91 8.71 -3.21 8.76
C GLN A 91 8.40 -1.97 7.92
N VAL A 92 7.36 -1.20 8.28
CA VAL A 92 6.94 0.01 7.55
C VAL A 92 7.97 1.12 7.73
N PHE A 93 8.64 1.18 8.87
CA PHE A 93 9.76 2.10 9.08
C PHE A 93 10.94 1.79 8.14
N ALA A 94 11.17 0.53 7.78
CA ALA A 94 12.25 0.10 6.89
C ALA A 94 13.63 0.67 7.32
N GLY A 95 13.89 0.70 8.64
CA GLY A 95 15.13 1.25 9.22
C GLY A 95 15.22 2.78 9.23
N ARG A 96 14.21 3.51 8.72
CA ARG A 96 14.16 4.97 8.75
C ARG A 96 13.80 5.45 10.15
N LYS A 97 14.54 6.44 10.66
CA LYS A 97 14.20 7.12 11.91
C LYS A 97 13.19 8.23 11.65
N VAL A 98 12.08 8.19 12.37
CA VAL A 98 11.06 9.24 12.38
C VAL A 98 11.08 9.93 13.73
N THR A 99 11.05 11.25 13.72
CA THR A 99 11.01 12.11 14.90
C THR A 99 9.76 12.98 14.86
N PRO A 100 9.33 13.56 15.99
CA PRO A 100 8.19 14.50 16.02
C PRO A 100 8.36 15.76 15.17
N GLN A 101 9.55 16.03 14.63
CA GLN A 101 9.78 17.13 13.69
C GLN A 101 9.43 16.77 12.24
N ASN A 102 9.47 15.48 11.90
CA ASN A 102 9.23 15.01 10.55
C ASN A 102 7.74 15.12 10.21
N ARG A 103 7.44 15.76 9.08
CA ARG A 103 6.12 15.70 8.48
C ARG A 103 6.03 14.47 7.60
N LEU A 104 4.97 13.69 7.76
CA LEU A 104 4.76 12.44 7.04
C LEU A 104 3.53 12.57 6.15
N ARG A 105 3.57 11.89 5.02
CA ARG A 105 2.38 11.50 4.27
C ARG A 105 2.21 10.00 4.42
N VAL A 106 1.12 9.57 5.05
CA VAL A 106 0.83 8.18 5.35
C VAL A 106 -0.29 7.68 4.44
N GLN A 107 -0.11 6.50 3.87
CA GLN A 107 -1.17 5.67 3.31
C GLN A 107 -1.55 4.65 4.37
N ALA A 108 -2.84 4.60 4.70
CA ALA A 108 -3.33 3.77 5.78
C ALA A 108 -4.72 3.21 5.48
N GLU A 109 -5.02 2.09 6.11
CA GLU A 109 -6.37 1.54 6.22
C GLU A 109 -7.01 2.07 7.50
N VAL A 110 -8.30 2.39 7.46
CA VAL A 110 -9.05 2.79 8.64
C VAL A 110 -9.58 1.53 9.31
N ASP A 111 -9.20 1.30 10.56
CA ASP A 111 -9.77 0.26 11.40
C ASP A 111 -10.89 0.89 12.26
N LYS A 112 -12.12 0.39 12.11
CA LYS A 112 -13.29 0.91 12.82
C LYS A 112 -14.15 -0.21 13.39
N ASP A 113 -13.76 -0.64 14.58
CA ASP A 113 -14.61 -1.45 15.44
C ASP A 113 -15.89 -0.73 15.90
N ARG A 114 -16.98 -1.51 16.03
CA ARG A 114 -18.26 -0.98 16.51
C ARG A 114 -18.15 -0.47 17.95
N GLY A 115 -18.40 0.82 18.13
CA GLY A 115 -18.41 1.47 19.45
C GLY A 115 -17.03 1.92 19.95
N GLN A 116 -15.98 1.73 19.17
CA GLN A 116 -14.64 2.27 19.44
C GLN A 116 -14.37 3.48 18.54
N ASP A 117 -13.38 4.31 18.89
CA ASP A 117 -12.87 5.34 17.99
C ASP A 117 -12.13 4.72 16.80
N ALA A 118 -12.04 5.44 15.69
CA ALA A 118 -11.30 4.94 14.53
C ALA A 118 -9.79 4.95 14.82
N GLU A 119 -9.09 3.89 14.42
CA GLU A 119 -7.62 3.84 14.34
C GLU A 119 -7.19 3.80 12.86
N ILE A 120 -5.89 3.92 12.60
CA ILE A 120 -5.33 3.72 11.26
C ILE A 120 -4.18 2.73 11.26
N ASP A 121 -4.22 1.78 10.33
CA ASP A 121 -3.15 0.82 10.07
C ASP A 121 -2.28 1.34 8.93
N VAL A 122 -1.05 1.75 9.24
CA VAL A 122 -0.18 2.40 8.27
C VAL A 122 0.48 1.37 7.36
N LEU A 123 0.13 1.42 6.07
CA LEU A 123 0.66 0.54 5.03
C LEU A 123 2.00 1.05 4.50
N HIS A 124 2.11 2.36 4.28
CA HIS A 124 3.30 3.03 3.77
C HIS A 124 3.35 4.48 4.23
N PHE A 125 4.55 5.04 4.32
CA PHE A 125 4.70 6.48 4.51
C PHE A 125 5.92 7.05 3.79
N ASP A 126 5.78 8.32 3.41
CA ASP A 126 6.85 9.18 2.93
C ASP A 126 7.15 10.28 3.94
N ILE A 127 8.44 10.55 4.17
CA ILE A 127 8.87 11.73 4.92
C ILE A 127 8.88 12.90 3.96
N LEU A 128 8.07 13.92 4.24
CA LEU A 128 8.01 15.14 3.44
C LEU A 128 9.21 16.03 3.74
N LYS A 129 9.76 16.64 2.69
CA LYS A 129 10.90 17.57 2.75
C LYS A 129 10.46 18.98 3.12
#